data_AF-A0A2G4IP36-F1
#
_entry.id   AF-A0A2G4IP36-F1
#
_cell.length_a   1.000
_cell.length_b   1.000
_cell.length_c   1.000
_cell.angle_alpha   90.00
_cell.angle_beta   90.00
_cell.angle_gamma   90.00
#
_symmetry.space_group_name_H-M   'P 1'
#
loop_
_entity.id
_entity.type
_entity.pdbx_description
1 polymer ?
#
loop_
_entity_poly.entity_id
_entity_poly.type
_entity_poly.pdbx_seq_one_letter_code
_entity_poly.pdbx_strand_id
1 'polypeptide(L)' 'MSKSNIEHIPAGASWEKSGNTSWTQCPSCKGWFHVGPGILNRPEVKLHCPHCSSDFAQADAARIIKVG' A
#
# COMPACT_ATOMS: atom_id res chain seq x y z
N MET A 1 1.38 37.55 17.20
CA MET A 1 2.29 36.40 16.97
C MET A 1 1.49 35.12 17.19
N SER A 2 0.87 34.57 16.15
CA SER A 2 0.09 33.33 16.27
C SER A 2 0.93 32.19 15.73
N LYS A 3 1.42 31.32 16.63
CA LYS A 3 2.24 30.16 16.31
C LYS A 3 1.39 29.17 15.50
N SER A 4 1.78 28.92 14.25
CA SER A 4 1.22 27.81 13.47
C SER A 4 1.74 26.51 14.06
N ASN A 5 0.86 25.72 14.67
CA ASN A 5 1.14 24.32 15.00
C ASN A 5 1.13 23.53 13.68
N ILE A 6 2.28 23.43 13.05
CA ILE A 6 2.49 22.47 11.96
C ILE A 6 2.67 21.12 12.64
N GLU A 7 1.58 20.35 12.74
CA GLU A 7 1.67 18.95 13.13
C GLU A 7 2.44 18.21 12.04
N HIS A 8 3.66 17.79 12.38
CA HIS A 8 4.46 16.90 11.56
C HIS A 8 3.80 15.52 11.60
N ILE A 9 2.87 15.25 10.68
CA ILE A 9 2.28 13.92 10.53
C ILE A 9 3.41 13.01 10.01
N PRO A 10 3.91 12.06 10.82
CA PRO A 10 4.93 11.13 10.36
C PRO A 10 4.39 10.34 9.16
N ALA A 11 5.23 10.09 8.16
CA ALA A 11 4.87 9.47 6.90
C ALA A 11 3.86 8.30 7.06
N GLY A 12 2.61 8.57 6.67
CA GLY A 12 1.52 7.59 6.53
C GLY A 12 0.94 7.12 7.86
N ALA A 13 -0.01 7.88 8.39
CA ALA A 13 -0.78 7.40 9.52
C ALA A 13 -1.58 6.16 9.08
N SER A 14 -1.62 5.11 9.92
CA SER A 14 -2.25 3.83 9.56
C SER A 14 -3.74 3.97 9.19
N TRP A 15 -4.41 5.00 9.70
CA TRP A 15 -5.80 5.33 9.37
C TRP A 15 -5.97 5.86 7.93
N GLU A 16 -4.93 6.40 7.27
CA GLU A 16 -5.03 6.72 5.84
C GLU A 16 -5.23 5.45 4.99
N LYS A 17 -4.85 4.28 5.54
CA LYS A 17 -5.06 2.97 4.93
C LYS A 17 -6.36 2.29 5.38
N SER A 18 -7.23 3.01 6.10
CA SER A 18 -8.61 2.58 6.36
C SER A 18 -9.56 3.27 5.38
N GLY A 19 -9.84 2.62 4.26
CA GLY A 19 -10.80 3.05 3.25
C GLY A 19 -11.25 1.86 2.41
N ASN A 20 -12.10 2.09 1.40
CA ASN A 20 -12.63 1.04 0.50
C ASN A 20 -11.60 0.51 -0.51
N THR A 21 -10.30 0.70 -0.25
CA THR A 21 -9.23 0.32 -1.16
C THR A 21 -8.23 -0.62 -0.51
N SER A 22 -7.93 -1.73 -1.20
CA SER A 22 -6.91 -2.66 -0.73
C SER A 22 -5.51 -2.12 -1.03
N TRP A 23 -4.57 -2.43 -0.15
CA TRP A 23 -3.19 -1.98 -0.25
C TRP A 23 -2.24 -3.16 -0.27
N THR A 24 -1.14 -2.99 -0.98
CA THR A 24 -0.05 -3.95 -1.02
C THR A 24 1.28 -3.22 -0.82
N GLN A 25 2.22 -3.88 -0.15
CA GLN A 25 3.57 -3.38 0.05
C GLN A 25 4.55 -4.21 -0.77
N CYS A 26 5.30 -3.53 -1.66
CA CYS A 26 6.31 -4.18 -2.48
C CYS A 26 7.41 -4.82 -1.63
N PRO A 27 7.82 -6.08 -1.90
CA PRO A 27 8.92 -6.71 -1.17
C PRO A 27 10.27 -6.04 -1.43
N SER A 28 10.49 -5.50 -2.63
CA SER A 28 11.78 -4.90 -3.06
C SER A 28 12.00 -3.52 -2.44
N CYS A 29 11.13 -2.55 -2.76
CA CYS A 29 11.33 -1.15 -2.34
C CYS A 29 10.56 -0.75 -1.08
N LYS A 30 9.76 -1.66 -0.51
CA LYS A 30 8.86 -1.41 0.64
C LYS A 30 7.82 -0.31 0.41
N GLY A 31 7.67 0.15 -0.84
CA GLY A 31 6.66 1.12 -1.24
C GLY A 31 5.25 0.54 -1.18
N TRP A 32 4.31 1.36 -0.72
CA TRP A 32 2.89 1.03 -0.69
C TRP A 32 2.20 1.49 -1.97
N PHE A 33 1.25 0.70 -2.45
CA PHE A 33 0.39 1.09 -3.57
C PHE A 33 -0.98 0.43 -3.46
N HIS A 34 -1.96 1.04 -4.12
CA HIS A 34 -3.31 0.54 -4.18
C HIS A 34 -3.41 -0.64 -5.13
N VAL A 35 -4.24 -1.60 -4.76
CA VAL A 35 -4.58 -2.73 -5.61
C VAL A 35 -6.09 -2.95 -5.52
N GLY A 36 -6.72 -3.19 -6.67
CA GLY A 36 -8.14 -3.51 -6.72
C GLY A 36 -8.45 -4.85 -6.03
N PRO A 37 -9.55 -4.98 -5.27
CA PRO A 37 -9.90 -6.23 -4.60
C PRO A 37 -10.09 -7.40 -5.58
N GLY A 38 -10.55 -7.14 -6.81
CA GLY A 38 -10.66 -8.16 -7.85
C GLY A 38 -9.32 -8.80 -8.25
N ILE A 39 -8.20 -8.08 -8.12
CA ILE A 39 -6.86 -8.63 -8.35
C ILE A 39 -6.41 -9.47 -7.15
N LEU A 40 -6.69 -9.04 -5.91
CA LEU A 40 -6.33 -9.81 -4.71
C LEU A 40 -7.12 -11.11 -4.54
N ASN A 41 -8.24 -11.24 -5.24
CA ASN A 41 -9.02 -12.48 -5.30
C ASN A 41 -8.50 -13.44 -6.38
N ARG A 42 -7.46 -13.06 -7.13
CA ARG A 42 -6.80 -13.85 -8.17
C ARG A 42 -5.31 -14.02 -7.85
N PRO A 43 -4.95 -14.91 -6.90
CA PRO A 43 -3.58 -15.06 -6.40
C PRO A 43 -2.55 -15.42 -7.49
N GLU A 44 -3.01 -15.96 -8.63
CA GLU A 44 -2.21 -16.25 -9.81
C GLU A 44 -1.70 -15.00 -10.54
N VAL A 45 -2.32 -13.84 -10.32
CA VAL A 45 -1.93 -12.57 -10.94
C VAL A 45 -0.77 -11.98 -10.17
N LYS A 46 0.37 -11.79 -10.86
CA LYS A 46 1.52 -11.04 -10.33
C LYS A 46 1.19 -9.56 -10.19
N LEU A 47 1.76 -8.94 -9.16
CA LEU A 47 1.65 -7.51 -8.91
C LEU A 47 2.87 -6.81 -9.50
N HIS A 48 2.63 -5.67 -10.17
CA HIS A 48 3.67 -4.78 -10.67
C HIS A 48 3.80 -3.58 -9.73
N CYS A 49 5.00 -3.35 -9.19
CA CYS A 49 5.24 -2.20 -8.31
C CYS A 49 5.44 -0.91 -9.14
N PRO A 50 4.61 0.14 -8.96
CA PRO A 50 4.76 1.40 -9.70
C PRO A 50 6.00 2.23 -9.30
N HIS A 51 6.63 1.91 -8.17
CA HIS A 51 7.77 2.68 -7.63
C HIS A 51 9.13 2.16 -8.10
N CYS A 52 9.26 0.85 -8.31
CA CYS A 52 10.54 0.20 -8.65
C CYS A 52 10.43 -0.79 -9.81
N SER A 53 9.26 -0.85 -10.46
CA SER A 53 8.96 -1.71 -11.61
C SER A 53 9.18 -3.20 -11.39
N SER A 54 9.31 -3.65 -10.14
CA SER A 54 9.45 -5.06 -9.80
C SER A 54 8.12 -5.79 -9.91
N ASP A 55 8.14 -6.95 -10.57
CA ASP A 55 7.03 -7.90 -10.58
C ASP A 55 7.21 -8.95 -9.47
N PHE A 56 6.15 -9.24 -8.73
CA PHE A 56 6.19 -10.22 -7.64
C PHE A 56 4.84 -10.94 -7.48
N ALA A 57 4.84 -12.16 -6.95
CA ALA A 57 3.60 -12.85 -6.63
C ALA A 57 2.95 -12.20 -5.40
N GLN A 58 1.63 -12.31 -5.27
CA GLN A 58 0.93 -11.76 -4.10
C GLN A 58 1.40 -12.38 -2.78
N ALA A 59 1.78 -13.66 -2.79
CA ALA A 59 2.35 -14.36 -1.64
C ALA A 59 3.71 -13.78 -1.19
N ASP A 60 4.44 -13.13 -2.10
CA ASP A 60 5.73 -12.51 -1.82
C ASP A 60 5.59 -11.05 -1.36
N ALA A 61 4.38 -10.50 -1.35
CA ALA A 61 4.15 -9.14 -0.86
C ALA A 61 4.62 -9.01 0.59
N ALA A 62 5.32 -7.91 0.91
CA ALA A 62 5.78 -7.69 2.28
C ALA A 62 4.61 -7.60 3.26
N ARG A 63 3.51 -6.96 2.84
CA ARG A 63 2.24 -6.85 3.55
C ARG A 63 1.10 -6.62 2.56
N ILE A 64 -0.09 -7.11 2.90
CA ILE A 64 -1.33 -6.83 2.17
C ILE A 64 -2.40 -6.42 3.19
N ILE A 65 -3.13 -5.35 2.89
CA ILE A 65 -4.31 -4.92 3.62
C ILE A 65 -5.49 -5.08 2.68
N LYS A 66 -6.40 -5.99 3.01
CA LYS A 66 -7.64 -6.21 2.25
C LYS A 66 -8.76 -5.37 2.87
N VAL A 67 -9.59 -4.81 2.00
CA VAL A 67 -10.88 -4.24 2.39
C VAL A 67 -11.85 -5.40 2.56
N GLY A 68 -12.61 -5.40 3.66
CA GLY A 68 -13.66 -6.38 3.95
C GLY A 68 -14.89 -6.22 3.08
#